data_AF-X0PNR5-F1
#
_entry.id   AF-X0PNR5-F1
#
_cell.length_a   1.000
_cell.length_b   1.000
_cell.length_c   1.000
_cell.angle_alpha   90.00
_cell.angle_beta   90.00
_cell.angle_gamma   90.00
#
_symmetry.space_group_name_H-M   'P 1'
#
loop_
_entity.id
_entity.type
_entity.pdbx_description
1 polymer ?
#
loop_
_entity_poly.entity_id
_entity_poly.type
_entity_poly.pdbx_seq_one_letter_code
_entity_poly.pdbx_strand_id
1 'polypeptide(L)'
;MAITEAARNNHAELFPGHISTLLQTDPELIEVFDNFAFDEVRQYGGLNTRTRLMVQLASTIASQALAEYRVMLGAALTVGVSPVDAKEVVYQAVPYVGMSKVFDFLHATNDVLTERGISLPLEGRATTTAEDRLAKGLAKQKEIVGADAVDGMYETAAPDEVHIQRYLSANCFGDYVTRSVLDTPTRELLTFAMLVSLGGCEPQVKGHTMANLRVGNTRADLLAVLTHLLPFIGYPRTLNALRVLNESAPAADPSTQS
;
A
#
# COMPACT_ATOMS: atom_id res chain seq x y z
N MET A 1 -28.46 -0.03 -11.94
CA MET A 1 -29.11 0.75 -10.85
C MET A 1 -28.45 2.11 -10.84
N ALA A 2 -29.18 3.22 -10.91
CA ALA A 2 -28.56 4.54 -10.99
C ALA A 2 -27.50 4.77 -9.89
N ILE A 3 -26.38 5.42 -10.24
CA ILE A 3 -25.34 5.77 -9.27
C ILE A 3 -25.95 6.55 -8.11
N THR A 4 -25.61 6.20 -6.87
CA THR A 4 -26.09 6.88 -5.67
C THR A 4 -25.54 8.31 -5.59
N GLU A 5 -26.23 9.17 -4.85
CA GLU A 5 -25.74 10.53 -4.63
C GLU A 5 -24.40 10.55 -3.88
N ALA A 6 -24.23 9.67 -2.90
CA ALA A 6 -22.98 9.53 -2.16
C ALA A 6 -21.82 9.11 -3.08
N ALA A 7 -22.02 8.11 -3.95
CA ALA A 7 -21.02 7.69 -4.92
C ALA A 7 -20.64 8.84 -5.88
N ARG A 8 -21.63 9.57 -6.42
CA ARG A 8 -21.36 10.75 -7.27
C ARG A 8 -20.55 11.82 -6.55
N ASN A 9 -20.90 12.16 -5.32
CA ASN A 9 -20.22 13.20 -4.54
C ASN A 9 -18.77 12.78 -4.22
N ASN A 10 -18.58 11.54 -3.77
CA ASN A 10 -17.25 11.00 -3.45
C ASN A 10 -16.36 10.87 -4.70
N HIS A 11 -16.93 10.49 -5.85
CA HIS A 11 -16.22 10.45 -7.12
C HIS A 11 -15.84 11.86 -7.59
N ALA A 12 -16.76 12.82 -7.52
CA ALA A 12 -16.52 14.21 -7.94
C ALA A 12 -15.43 14.92 -7.11
N GLU A 13 -15.28 14.55 -5.83
CA GLU A 13 -14.18 15.02 -4.97
C GLU A 13 -12.81 14.60 -5.53
N LEU A 14 -12.70 13.35 -6.00
CA LEU A 14 -11.46 12.78 -6.53
C LEU A 14 -11.18 13.22 -7.98
N PHE A 15 -12.24 13.29 -8.78
CA PHE A 15 -12.17 13.52 -10.22
C PHE A 15 -13.07 14.69 -10.65
N PRO A 16 -12.73 15.94 -10.27
CA PRO A 16 -13.60 17.09 -10.52
C PRO A 16 -13.82 17.31 -12.02
N GLY A 17 -15.08 17.32 -12.43
CA GLY A 17 -15.49 17.52 -13.83
C GLY A 17 -15.22 16.32 -14.75
N HIS A 18 -14.74 15.19 -14.22
CA HIS A 18 -14.54 13.98 -15.01
C HIS A 18 -15.82 13.15 -15.08
N ILE A 19 -16.20 12.76 -16.29
CA ILE A 19 -17.26 11.78 -16.54
C ILE A 19 -16.58 10.55 -17.14
N SER A 20 -16.72 9.41 -16.49
CA SER A 20 -16.15 8.15 -16.97
C SER A 20 -16.67 7.84 -18.37
N THR A 21 -15.77 7.55 -19.31
CA THR A 21 -16.16 7.08 -20.65
C THR A 21 -16.87 5.73 -20.58
N LEU A 22 -16.61 4.96 -19.52
CA LEU A 22 -17.26 3.67 -19.29
C LEU A 22 -18.74 3.80 -18.94
N LEU A 23 -19.24 4.98 -18.53
CA LEU A 23 -20.69 5.22 -18.44
C LEU A 23 -21.36 5.17 -19.82
N GLN A 24 -20.62 5.39 -20.91
CA GLN A 24 -21.15 5.30 -22.26
C GLN A 24 -21.06 3.88 -22.81
N THR A 25 -19.99 3.16 -22.51
CA THR A 25 -19.72 1.82 -23.07
C THR A 25 -20.26 0.69 -22.20
N ASP A 26 -20.22 0.83 -20.88
CA ASP A 26 -20.52 -0.21 -19.88
C ASP A 26 -21.32 0.35 -18.68
N PRO A 27 -22.45 1.05 -18.93
CA PRO A 27 -23.16 1.82 -17.89
C PRO A 27 -23.56 0.99 -16.67
N GLU A 28 -24.06 -0.23 -16.87
CA GLU A 28 -24.50 -1.10 -15.78
C GLU A 28 -23.32 -1.51 -14.87
N LEU A 29 -22.16 -1.80 -15.47
CA LEU A 29 -20.98 -2.19 -14.70
C LEU A 29 -20.45 -1.01 -13.88
N ILE A 30 -20.40 0.18 -14.47
CA ILE A 30 -19.93 1.38 -13.75
C ILE A 30 -20.89 1.79 -12.66
N GLU A 31 -22.19 1.64 -12.87
CA GLU A 31 -23.17 1.83 -11.82
C GLU A 31 -22.92 0.92 -10.61
N VAL A 32 -22.65 -0.37 -10.85
CA VAL A 32 -22.34 -1.32 -9.78
C VAL A 32 -21.01 -0.99 -9.11
N PHE A 33 -19.97 -0.74 -9.91
CA PHE A 33 -18.63 -0.47 -9.40
C PHE A 33 -18.59 0.82 -8.59
N ASP A 34 -19.16 1.91 -9.09
CA ASP A 34 -19.10 3.22 -8.43
C ASP A 34 -19.87 3.22 -7.12
N ASN A 35 -21.05 2.61 -7.09
CA ASN A 35 -21.82 2.44 -5.86
C ASN A 35 -21.03 1.61 -4.83
N PHE A 36 -20.38 0.55 -5.27
CA PHE A 36 -19.61 -0.28 -4.35
C PHE A 36 -18.33 0.42 -3.85
N ALA A 37 -17.50 0.95 -4.76
CA ALA A 37 -16.19 1.51 -4.46
C ALA A 37 -16.24 2.91 -3.84
N PHE A 38 -17.19 3.74 -4.26
CA PHE A 38 -17.29 5.15 -3.85
C PHE A 38 -18.47 5.45 -2.92
N ASP A 39 -19.29 4.47 -2.54
CA ASP A 39 -20.30 4.63 -1.48
C ASP A 39 -20.18 3.51 -0.43
N GLU A 40 -20.58 2.29 -0.75
CA GLU A 40 -20.75 1.20 0.22
C GLU A 40 -19.47 0.89 1.01
N VAL A 41 -18.34 0.66 0.30
CA VAL A 41 -17.04 0.37 0.93
C VAL A 41 -16.56 1.51 1.82
N ARG A 42 -16.90 2.77 1.49
CA ARG A 42 -16.48 3.94 2.28
C ARG A 42 -17.21 4.06 3.62
N GLN A 43 -18.30 3.34 3.80
CA GLN A 43 -19.02 3.28 5.08
C GLN A 43 -18.27 2.44 6.12
N TYR A 44 -17.25 1.68 5.71
CA TYR A 44 -16.50 0.77 6.57
C TYR A 44 -15.01 1.11 6.63
N GLY A 45 -14.48 1.24 7.86
CA GLY A 45 -13.06 1.46 8.10
C GLY A 45 -12.68 2.93 8.32
N GLY A 46 -11.63 3.16 9.12
CA GLY A 46 -11.20 4.47 9.60
C GLY A 46 -10.00 5.07 8.87
N LEU A 47 -9.74 4.71 7.60
CA LEU A 47 -8.61 5.28 6.87
C LEU A 47 -8.94 6.70 6.41
N ASN A 48 -8.09 7.67 6.79
CA ASN A 48 -8.17 9.00 6.20
C ASN A 48 -7.96 8.93 4.67
N THR A 49 -8.49 9.94 3.95
CA THR A 49 -8.46 9.98 2.47
C THR A 49 -7.04 9.83 1.90
N ARG A 50 -6.04 10.47 2.51
CA ARG A 50 -4.63 10.40 2.06
C ARG A 50 -4.10 8.96 2.14
N THR A 51 -4.24 8.30 3.28
CA THR A 51 -3.78 6.90 3.47
C THR A 51 -4.54 5.94 2.57
N ARG A 52 -5.86 6.10 2.44
CA ARG A 52 -6.70 5.28 1.54
C ARG A 52 -6.21 5.32 0.09
N LEU A 53 -5.94 6.51 -0.44
CA LEU A 53 -5.48 6.65 -1.82
C LEU A 53 -4.07 6.09 -2.01
N MET A 54 -3.17 6.26 -1.03
CA MET A 54 -1.84 5.67 -1.12
C MET A 54 -1.87 4.13 -1.10
N VAL A 55 -2.73 3.50 -0.30
CA VAL A 55 -2.87 2.02 -0.32
C VAL A 55 -3.48 1.53 -1.64
N GLN A 56 -4.39 2.29 -2.25
CA GLN A 56 -4.94 1.99 -3.59
C GLN A 56 -3.88 2.14 -4.69
N LEU A 57 -3.04 3.18 -4.62
CA LEU A 57 -1.88 3.32 -5.52
C LEU A 57 -0.88 2.16 -5.36
N ALA A 58 -0.59 1.77 -4.11
CA ALA A 58 0.28 0.63 -3.81
C ALA A 58 -0.30 -0.68 -4.38
N SER A 59 -1.61 -0.89 -4.22
CA SER A 59 -2.34 -2.05 -4.73
C SER A 59 -2.38 -2.11 -6.26
N THR A 60 -2.59 -0.99 -6.94
CA THR A 60 -2.59 -0.93 -8.41
C THR A 60 -1.21 -1.20 -9.01
N ILE A 61 -0.12 -0.74 -8.36
CA ILE A 61 1.26 -1.12 -8.72
C ILE A 61 1.45 -2.64 -8.59
N ALA A 62 1.11 -3.21 -7.44
CA ALA A 62 1.24 -4.65 -7.18
C ALA A 62 0.40 -5.52 -8.14
N SER A 63 -0.77 -5.01 -8.55
CA SER A 63 -1.67 -5.66 -9.51
C SER A 63 -1.29 -5.42 -10.97
N GLN A 64 -0.25 -4.61 -11.24
CA GLN A 64 0.18 -4.23 -12.59
C GLN A 64 -0.90 -3.51 -13.41
N ALA A 65 -1.77 -2.76 -12.73
CA ALA A 65 -2.88 -2.01 -13.31
C ALA A 65 -2.45 -0.57 -13.68
N LEU A 66 -1.59 -0.42 -14.68
CA LEU A 66 -0.96 0.87 -15.03
C LEU A 66 -1.95 1.97 -15.41
N ALA A 67 -2.97 1.64 -16.22
CA ALA A 67 -3.98 2.61 -16.66
C ALA A 67 -4.77 3.16 -15.46
N GLU A 68 -5.24 2.26 -14.59
CA GLU A 68 -5.95 2.61 -13.38
C GLU A 68 -5.06 3.39 -12.40
N TYR A 69 -3.79 3.00 -12.26
CA TYR A 69 -2.83 3.74 -11.45
C TYR A 69 -2.69 5.20 -11.90
N ARG A 70 -2.63 5.48 -13.21
CA ARG A 70 -2.55 6.87 -13.71
C ARG A 70 -3.77 7.70 -13.32
N VAL A 71 -4.95 7.12 -13.44
CA VAL A 71 -6.22 7.75 -13.04
C VAL A 71 -6.21 8.04 -11.54
N MET A 72 -5.94 7.01 -10.72
CA MET A 72 -5.91 7.12 -9.27
C MET A 72 -4.80 8.06 -8.76
N LEU A 73 -3.66 8.14 -9.44
CA LEU A 73 -2.59 9.09 -9.10
C LEU A 73 -3.06 10.53 -9.32
N GLY A 74 -3.80 10.77 -10.41
CA GLY A 74 -4.44 12.05 -10.64
C GLY A 74 -5.38 12.44 -9.50
N ALA A 75 -6.26 11.53 -9.08
CA ALA A 75 -7.14 11.74 -7.93
C ALA A 75 -6.38 12.01 -6.64
N ALA A 76 -5.38 11.19 -6.33
CA ALA A 76 -4.53 11.33 -5.16
C ALA A 76 -3.92 12.74 -5.06
N LEU A 77 -3.33 13.23 -6.16
CA LEU A 77 -2.74 14.57 -6.23
C LEU A 77 -3.80 15.68 -6.12
N THR A 78 -5.02 15.46 -6.61
CA THR A 78 -6.13 16.42 -6.50
C THR A 78 -6.57 16.64 -5.06
N VAL A 79 -6.64 15.58 -4.26
CA VAL A 79 -7.14 15.64 -2.86
C VAL A 79 -6.03 15.66 -1.81
N GLY A 80 -4.81 16.04 -2.21
CA GLY A 80 -3.76 16.43 -1.26
C GLY A 80 -2.69 15.38 -0.94
N VAL A 81 -2.61 14.25 -1.66
CA VAL A 81 -1.39 13.42 -1.64
C VAL A 81 -0.28 14.22 -2.31
N SER A 82 0.85 14.42 -1.63
CA SER A 82 1.93 15.23 -2.21
C SER A 82 2.68 14.48 -3.32
N PRO A 83 3.36 15.19 -4.24
CA PRO A 83 4.22 14.56 -5.24
C PRO A 83 5.30 13.66 -4.63
N VAL A 84 5.82 14.05 -3.47
CA VAL A 84 6.83 13.28 -2.73
C VAL A 84 6.20 12.00 -2.17
N ASP A 85 5.01 12.07 -1.57
CA ASP A 85 4.30 10.88 -1.08
C ASP A 85 4.00 9.89 -2.21
N ALA A 86 3.52 10.38 -3.35
CA ALA A 86 3.25 9.55 -4.52
C ALA A 86 4.52 8.83 -5.01
N LYS A 87 5.66 9.52 -5.03
CA LYS A 87 6.96 8.91 -5.35
C LYS A 87 7.38 7.88 -4.32
N GLU A 88 7.12 8.13 -3.05
CA GLU A 88 7.45 7.17 -1.99
C GLU A 88 6.61 5.90 -2.03
N VAL A 89 5.34 5.98 -2.46
CA VAL A 89 4.54 4.77 -2.72
C VAL A 89 5.21 3.91 -3.81
N VAL A 90 5.69 4.55 -4.89
CA VAL A 90 6.35 3.85 -6.00
C VAL A 90 7.71 3.28 -5.58
N TYR A 91 8.49 4.03 -4.81
CA TYR A 91 9.78 3.54 -4.28
C TYR A 91 9.60 2.41 -3.27
N GLN A 92 8.62 2.53 -2.37
CA GLN A 92 8.25 1.47 -1.41
C GLN A 92 7.86 0.18 -2.14
N ALA A 93 7.31 0.25 -3.35
CA ALA A 93 6.94 -0.94 -4.11
C ALA A 93 8.13 -1.76 -4.61
N VAL A 94 9.31 -1.17 -4.79
CA VAL A 94 10.48 -1.86 -5.37
C VAL A 94 10.88 -3.12 -4.57
N PRO A 95 11.09 -3.09 -3.24
CA PRO A 95 11.48 -4.28 -2.49
C PRO A 95 10.42 -5.39 -2.41
N TYR A 96 9.14 -5.08 -2.64
CA TYR A 96 8.05 -6.06 -2.52
C TYR A 96 7.51 -6.57 -3.86
N VAL A 97 7.44 -5.70 -4.87
CA VAL A 97 6.89 -5.98 -6.20
C VAL A 97 8.00 -6.24 -7.23
N GLY A 98 9.18 -5.66 -7.03
CA GLY A 98 10.34 -5.78 -7.90
C GLY A 98 10.47 -4.66 -8.93
N MET A 99 11.70 -4.18 -9.14
CA MET A 99 11.99 -3.03 -10.01
C MET A 99 11.44 -3.18 -11.43
N SER A 100 11.52 -4.37 -12.04
CA SER A 100 11.04 -4.60 -13.41
C SER A 100 9.56 -4.30 -13.58
N LYS A 101 8.75 -4.60 -12.56
CA LYS A 101 7.31 -4.34 -12.52
C LYS A 101 6.98 -2.90 -12.14
N VAL A 102 7.86 -2.24 -11.38
CA VAL A 102 7.70 -0.86 -10.90
C VAL A 102 8.15 0.17 -11.94
N PHE A 103 9.00 -0.22 -12.90
CA PHE A 103 9.61 0.67 -13.88
C PHE A 103 8.58 1.52 -14.65
N ASP A 104 7.52 0.91 -15.18
CA ASP A 104 6.49 1.63 -15.92
C ASP A 104 5.71 2.61 -15.04
N PHE A 105 5.51 2.26 -13.76
CA PHE A 105 4.84 3.12 -12.80
C PHE A 105 5.70 4.34 -12.45
N LEU A 106 7.03 4.20 -12.38
CA LEU A 106 7.93 5.35 -12.20
C LEU A 106 7.81 6.37 -13.32
N HIS A 107 7.74 5.89 -14.57
CA HIS A 107 7.52 6.72 -15.75
C HIS A 107 6.13 7.37 -15.71
N ALA A 108 5.08 6.59 -15.44
CA ALA A 108 3.73 7.12 -15.32
C ALA A 108 3.61 8.20 -14.22
N THR A 109 4.26 8.01 -13.06
CA THR A 109 4.31 9.05 -12.03
C THR A 109 5.03 10.30 -12.55
N ASN A 110 6.17 10.15 -13.24
CA ASN A 110 6.90 11.30 -13.77
C ASN A 110 6.02 12.09 -14.75
N ASP A 111 5.38 11.40 -15.70
CA ASP A 111 4.53 12.03 -16.71
C ASP A 111 3.42 12.82 -16.03
N VAL A 112 2.64 12.19 -15.14
CA VAL A 112 1.52 12.85 -14.44
C VAL A 112 1.98 14.05 -13.62
N LEU A 113 3.16 13.98 -12.98
CA LEU A 113 3.72 15.13 -12.26
C LEU A 113 4.09 16.27 -13.22
N THR A 114 4.77 15.96 -14.33
CA THR A 114 5.17 16.97 -15.33
C THR A 114 3.98 17.59 -16.07
N GLU A 115 2.96 16.79 -16.39
CA GLU A 115 1.67 17.25 -16.96
C GLU A 115 0.97 18.24 -16.02
N ARG A 116 1.17 18.10 -14.70
CA ARG A 116 0.69 19.01 -13.66
C ARG A 116 1.66 20.17 -13.35
N GLY A 117 2.69 20.37 -14.18
CA GLY A 117 3.64 21.47 -14.04
C GLY A 117 4.68 21.29 -12.92
N ILE A 118 4.81 20.09 -12.36
CA ILE A 118 5.78 19.80 -11.30
C ILE A 118 7.13 19.46 -11.94
N SER A 119 8.17 20.23 -11.58
CA SER A 119 9.52 20.02 -12.09
C SER A 119 10.21 18.82 -11.41
N LEU A 120 10.97 18.07 -12.20
CA LEU A 120 11.78 16.93 -11.74
C LEU A 120 13.28 17.23 -11.94
N PRO A 121 14.19 16.66 -11.12
CA PRO A 121 13.92 15.71 -10.03
C PRO A 121 13.33 16.38 -8.79
N LEU A 122 12.50 15.63 -8.04
CA LEU A 122 12.16 16.03 -6.67
C LEU A 122 13.40 15.90 -5.78
N GLU A 123 13.43 16.66 -4.69
CA GLU A 123 14.53 16.62 -3.72
C GLU A 123 14.70 15.22 -3.11
N GLY A 124 15.95 14.77 -2.97
CA GLY A 124 16.28 13.48 -2.37
C GLY A 124 15.85 13.38 -0.90
N ARG A 125 15.36 12.20 -0.50
CA ARG A 125 14.87 11.90 0.86
C ARG A 125 15.53 10.66 1.47
N ALA A 126 16.69 10.26 0.95
CA ALA A 126 17.49 9.19 1.54
C ALA A 126 18.04 9.62 2.90
N THR A 127 18.09 8.70 3.85
CA THR A 127 18.60 8.91 5.22
C THR A 127 19.82 8.04 5.53
N THR A 128 20.28 7.29 4.54
CA THR A 128 21.36 6.30 4.60
C THR A 128 22.37 6.50 3.48
N THR A 129 23.53 5.89 3.65
CA THR A 129 24.66 5.80 2.73
C THR A 129 25.00 4.34 2.46
N ALA A 130 25.87 4.06 1.49
CA ALA A 130 26.30 2.68 1.21
C ALA A 130 26.98 2.03 2.44
N GLU A 131 27.66 2.84 3.25
CA GLU A 131 28.40 2.45 4.44
C GLU A 131 27.48 2.16 5.63
N ASP A 132 26.43 2.96 5.84
CA ASP A 132 25.59 2.87 7.04
C ASP A 132 24.23 2.17 6.84
N ARG A 133 23.80 1.92 5.59
CA ARG A 133 22.48 1.35 5.28
C ARG A 133 22.25 0.00 5.95
N LEU A 134 23.28 -0.84 6.11
CA LEU A 134 23.15 -2.12 6.82
C LEU A 134 22.81 -1.90 8.29
N ALA A 135 23.56 -1.03 8.98
CA ALA A 135 23.37 -0.82 10.42
C ALA A 135 22.03 -0.13 10.70
N LYS A 136 21.71 0.95 9.97
CA LYS A 136 20.45 1.68 10.12
C LYS A 136 19.24 0.84 9.69
N GLY A 137 19.38 0.08 8.61
CA GLY A 137 18.35 -0.81 8.11
C GLY A 137 18.07 -1.98 9.06
N LEU A 138 19.11 -2.60 9.63
CA LEU A 138 18.93 -3.63 10.65
C LEU A 138 18.21 -3.08 11.90
N ALA A 139 18.56 -1.88 12.36
CA ALA A 139 17.87 -1.24 13.48
C ALA A 139 16.38 -1.01 13.17
N LYS A 140 16.06 -0.49 11.97
CA LYS A 140 14.67 -0.28 11.52
C LYS A 140 13.92 -1.62 11.35
N GLN A 141 14.59 -2.66 10.85
CA GLN A 141 14.01 -4.00 10.75
C GLN A 141 13.67 -4.57 12.13
N LYS A 142 14.56 -4.42 13.12
CA LYS A 142 14.31 -4.88 14.50
C LYS A 142 13.18 -4.09 15.17
N GLU A 143 13.06 -2.80 14.92
CA GLU A 143 11.94 -1.97 15.38
C GLU A 143 10.59 -2.52 14.87
N ILE A 144 10.51 -2.86 13.58
CA ILE A 144 9.27 -3.28 12.91
C ILE A 144 8.94 -4.75 13.15
N VAL A 145 9.93 -5.63 13.00
CA VAL A 145 9.75 -7.10 12.99
C VAL A 145 9.97 -7.71 14.38
N GLY A 146 10.69 -7.01 15.26
CA GLY A 146 11.10 -7.49 16.59
C GLY A 146 12.53 -8.03 16.57
N ALA A 147 13.34 -7.64 17.57
CA ALA A 147 14.76 -7.98 17.63
C ALA A 147 15.02 -9.49 17.59
N ASP A 148 14.37 -10.26 18.46
CA ASP A 148 14.55 -11.71 18.55
C ASP A 148 14.18 -12.43 17.24
N ALA A 149 13.14 -11.96 16.55
CA ALA A 149 12.72 -12.53 15.27
C ALA A 149 13.78 -12.30 14.19
N VAL A 150 14.38 -11.11 14.15
CA VAL A 150 15.43 -10.77 13.20
C VAL A 150 16.72 -11.52 13.52
N ASP A 151 17.11 -11.58 14.79
CA ASP A 151 18.31 -12.32 15.20
C ASP A 151 18.16 -13.82 14.90
N GLY A 152 16.97 -14.40 15.16
CA GLY A 152 16.65 -15.76 14.76
C GLY A 152 16.71 -16.00 13.25
N MET A 153 16.29 -15.03 12.41
CA MET A 153 16.44 -15.12 10.95
C MET A 153 17.91 -15.20 10.52
N TYR A 154 18.82 -14.47 11.18
CA TYR A 154 20.24 -14.53 10.89
C TYR A 154 20.89 -15.82 11.41
N GLU A 155 20.54 -16.25 12.63
CA GLU A 155 21.08 -17.45 13.26
C GLU A 155 20.69 -18.74 12.53
N THR A 156 19.47 -18.78 11.98
CA THR A 156 18.92 -19.98 11.30
C THR A 156 19.12 -19.98 9.79
N ALA A 157 19.57 -18.88 9.19
CA ALA A 157 19.86 -18.83 7.77
C ALA A 157 20.96 -19.83 7.40
N ALA A 158 20.75 -20.54 6.28
CA ALA A 158 21.82 -21.37 5.73
C ALA A 158 23.05 -20.50 5.40
N PRO A 159 24.29 -21.01 5.54
CA PRO A 159 25.49 -20.21 5.32
C PRO A 159 25.55 -19.52 3.94
N ASP A 160 25.01 -20.17 2.91
CA ASP A 160 24.93 -19.64 1.54
C ASP A 160 23.77 -18.65 1.35
N GLU A 161 22.86 -18.49 2.31
CA GLU A 161 21.71 -17.57 2.25
C GLU A 161 21.90 -16.31 3.12
N VAL A 162 22.92 -16.26 3.98
CA VAL A 162 23.18 -15.11 4.87
C VAL A 162 23.24 -13.78 4.12
N HIS A 163 23.74 -13.80 2.88
CA HIS A 163 23.79 -12.61 2.03
C HIS A 163 22.40 -12.05 1.71
N ILE A 164 21.35 -12.89 1.64
CA ILE A 164 19.95 -12.48 1.47
C ILE A 164 19.45 -11.78 2.73
N GLN A 165 19.77 -12.28 3.93
CA GLN A 165 19.42 -11.58 5.18
C GLN A 165 20.08 -10.20 5.23
N ARG A 166 21.34 -10.10 4.80
CA ARG A 166 22.05 -8.81 4.69
C ARG A 166 21.40 -7.88 3.67
N TYR A 167 20.93 -8.38 2.52
CA TYR A 167 20.20 -7.57 1.55
C TYR A 167 18.84 -7.11 2.06
N LEU A 168 18.13 -7.95 2.81
CA LEU A 168 16.89 -7.57 3.47
C LEU A 168 17.15 -6.40 4.42
N SER A 169 18.12 -6.52 5.34
CA SER A 169 18.44 -5.43 6.27
C SER A 169 18.99 -4.19 5.56
N ALA A 170 19.98 -4.34 4.68
CA ALA A 170 20.67 -3.21 4.06
C ALA A 170 19.88 -2.54 2.95
N ASN A 171 19.37 -3.31 1.98
CA ASN A 171 18.68 -2.74 0.83
C ASN A 171 17.21 -2.49 1.15
N CYS A 172 16.44 -3.51 1.50
CA CYS A 172 15.00 -3.35 1.74
C CYS A 172 14.74 -2.35 2.89
N PHE A 173 15.22 -2.64 4.10
CA PHE A 173 14.99 -1.74 5.22
C PHE A 173 15.87 -0.47 5.13
N GLY A 174 17.16 -0.62 4.83
CA GLY A 174 18.12 0.48 4.85
C GLY A 174 17.98 1.50 3.71
N ASP A 175 17.66 1.11 2.48
CA ASP A 175 17.54 2.06 1.36
C ASP A 175 16.10 2.58 1.17
N TYR A 176 15.08 1.77 1.49
CA TYR A 176 13.67 2.12 1.25
C TYR A 176 12.92 2.50 2.53
N VAL A 177 12.92 1.64 3.56
CA VAL A 177 12.04 1.83 4.74
C VAL A 177 12.51 2.95 5.67
N THR A 178 13.82 3.20 5.76
CA THR A 178 14.39 4.29 6.58
C THR A 178 14.13 5.70 6.04
N ARG A 179 13.64 5.84 4.81
CA ARG A 179 13.36 7.15 4.19
C ARG A 179 12.28 7.90 4.99
N SER A 180 12.51 9.17 5.29
CA SER A 180 11.76 9.90 6.32
C SER A 180 10.46 10.59 5.87
N VAL A 181 10.02 10.39 4.63
CA VAL A 181 8.81 11.05 4.10
C VAL A 181 7.53 10.46 4.70
N LEU A 182 7.46 9.12 4.75
CA LEU A 182 6.34 8.39 5.33
C LEU A 182 6.79 7.80 6.66
N ASP A 183 5.90 7.89 7.67
CA ASP A 183 6.12 7.25 8.95
C ASP A 183 6.04 5.71 8.84
N THR A 184 6.62 5.03 9.82
CA THR A 184 6.65 3.56 9.87
C THR A 184 5.24 2.94 9.76
N PRO A 185 4.21 3.41 10.51
CA PRO A 185 2.86 2.84 10.42
C PRO A 185 2.26 2.95 9.01
N THR A 186 2.40 4.10 8.34
CA THR A 186 1.91 4.25 6.96
C THR A 186 2.66 3.31 6.01
N ARG A 187 3.99 3.22 6.10
CA ARG A 187 4.78 2.32 5.24
C ARG A 187 4.33 0.87 5.38
N GLU A 188 4.06 0.40 6.59
CA GLU A 188 3.59 -0.96 6.82
C GLU A 188 2.19 -1.22 6.27
N LEU A 189 1.29 -0.22 6.25
CA LEU A 189 0.00 -0.34 5.56
C LEU A 189 0.17 -0.44 4.03
N LEU A 190 1.10 0.33 3.45
CA LEU A 190 1.40 0.25 2.01
C LEU A 190 1.99 -1.11 1.64
N THR A 191 2.95 -1.60 2.43
CA THR A 191 3.52 -2.93 2.26
C THR A 191 2.45 -4.01 2.34
N PHE A 192 1.58 -3.95 3.36
CA PHE A 192 0.46 -4.89 3.51
C PHE A 192 -0.46 -4.86 2.28
N ALA A 193 -0.82 -3.67 1.80
CA ALA A 193 -1.63 -3.50 0.59
C ALA A 193 -0.98 -4.14 -0.65
N MET A 194 0.34 -3.97 -0.85
CA MET A 194 1.06 -4.57 -1.98
C MET A 194 1.08 -6.10 -1.90
N LEU A 195 1.41 -6.67 -0.73
CA LEU A 195 1.51 -8.12 -0.54
C LEU A 195 0.16 -8.82 -0.73
N VAL A 196 -0.91 -8.25 -0.20
CA VAL A 196 -2.27 -8.74 -0.42
C VAL A 196 -2.65 -8.67 -1.90
N SER A 197 -2.26 -7.59 -2.58
CA SER A 197 -2.58 -7.38 -4.00
C SER A 197 -1.75 -8.23 -4.95
N LEU A 198 -0.51 -8.61 -4.60
CA LEU A 198 0.28 -9.58 -5.37
C LEU A 198 -0.42 -10.97 -5.38
N GLY A 199 -0.90 -11.41 -4.22
CA GLY A 199 -1.40 -12.76 -3.99
C GLY A 199 -0.27 -13.80 -3.90
N GLY A 200 -0.54 -14.95 -3.27
CA GLY A 200 0.47 -16.00 -3.08
C GLY A 200 1.59 -15.64 -2.09
N CYS A 201 1.40 -14.55 -1.33
CA CYS A 201 2.35 -14.04 -0.34
C CYS A 201 1.82 -14.22 1.09
N GLU A 202 0.97 -15.21 1.35
CA GLU A 202 0.33 -15.42 2.66
C GLU A 202 1.32 -15.45 3.84
N PRO A 203 2.51 -16.08 3.76
CA PRO A 203 3.52 -15.98 4.81
C PRO A 203 3.99 -14.55 5.10
N GLN A 204 4.18 -13.74 4.05
CA GLN A 204 4.56 -12.32 4.19
C GLN A 204 3.38 -11.48 4.69
N VAL A 205 2.15 -11.75 4.24
CA VAL A 205 0.94 -11.09 4.76
C VAL A 205 0.79 -11.35 6.26
N LYS A 206 1.10 -12.57 6.73
CA LYS A 206 1.13 -12.90 8.17
C LYS A 206 2.20 -12.10 8.90
N GLY A 207 3.43 -12.09 8.40
CA GLY A 207 4.53 -11.32 8.99
C GLY A 207 4.23 -9.83 9.08
N HIS A 208 3.69 -9.24 8.00
CA HIS A 208 3.33 -7.83 7.95
C HIS A 208 2.04 -7.50 8.71
N THR A 209 1.15 -8.46 8.97
CA THR A 209 0.04 -8.28 9.92
C THR A 209 0.61 -8.04 11.32
N MET A 210 1.55 -8.88 11.77
CA MET A 210 2.19 -8.72 13.08
C MET A 210 3.06 -7.46 13.16
N ALA A 211 3.77 -7.12 12.09
CA ALA A 211 4.55 -5.89 12.01
C ALA A 211 3.67 -4.65 12.14
N ASN A 212 2.53 -4.60 11.42
CA ASN A 212 1.56 -3.51 11.51
C ASN A 212 1.06 -3.32 12.95
N LEU A 213 0.71 -4.41 13.65
CA LEU A 213 0.31 -4.34 15.06
C LEU A 213 1.43 -3.81 15.96
N ARG A 214 2.68 -4.22 15.72
CA ARG A 214 3.84 -3.77 16.51
C ARG A 214 4.09 -2.27 16.33
N VAL A 215 3.91 -1.74 15.13
CA VAL A 215 4.14 -0.32 14.83
C VAL A 215 2.92 0.55 15.17
N GLY A 216 1.88 -0.01 15.77
CA GLY A 216 0.75 0.73 16.33
C GLY A 216 -0.49 0.83 15.44
N ASN A 217 -0.49 0.22 14.25
CA ASN A 217 -1.72 0.02 13.49
C ASN A 217 -2.58 -1.04 14.19
N THR A 218 -3.89 -0.96 14.00
CA THR A 218 -4.84 -1.88 14.62
C THR A 218 -5.33 -2.93 13.62
N ARG A 219 -5.96 -4.00 14.14
CA ARG A 219 -6.73 -4.92 13.30
C ARG A 219 -7.79 -4.18 12.47
N ALA A 220 -8.40 -3.13 13.00
CA ALA A 220 -9.40 -2.33 12.29
C ALA A 220 -8.78 -1.57 11.10
N ASP A 221 -7.55 -1.06 11.24
CA ASP A 221 -6.84 -0.42 10.13
C ASP A 221 -6.52 -1.41 9.00
N LEU A 222 -6.05 -2.61 9.37
CA LEU A 222 -5.78 -3.68 8.40
C LEU A 222 -7.05 -4.16 7.70
N LEU A 223 -8.14 -4.34 8.45
CA LEU A 223 -9.44 -4.66 7.87
C LEU A 223 -9.92 -3.55 6.93
N ALA A 224 -9.75 -2.28 7.30
CA ALA A 224 -10.09 -1.15 6.45
C ALA A 224 -9.29 -1.15 5.14
N VAL A 225 -7.99 -1.49 5.17
CA VAL A 225 -7.21 -1.70 3.94
C VAL A 225 -7.84 -2.79 3.08
N LEU A 226 -8.17 -3.96 3.63
CA LEU A 226 -8.80 -5.05 2.86
C LEU A 226 -10.14 -4.63 2.25
N THR A 227 -10.98 -3.93 3.02
CA THR A 227 -12.27 -3.43 2.55
C THR A 227 -12.12 -2.43 1.41
N HIS A 228 -11.18 -1.49 1.52
CA HIS A 228 -10.93 -0.48 0.49
C HIS A 228 -10.24 -1.02 -0.77
N LEU A 229 -9.57 -2.17 -0.68
CA LEU A 229 -8.94 -2.82 -1.82
C LEU A 229 -9.87 -3.82 -2.51
N LEU A 230 -10.91 -4.32 -1.84
CA LEU A 230 -11.82 -5.33 -2.37
C LEU A 230 -12.37 -4.99 -3.78
N PRO A 231 -12.82 -3.76 -4.09
CA PRO A 231 -13.26 -3.41 -5.45
C PRO A 231 -12.17 -3.55 -6.51
N PHE A 232 -10.90 -3.36 -6.13
CA PHE A 232 -9.75 -3.30 -7.04
C PHE A 232 -9.07 -4.65 -7.23
N ILE A 233 -9.04 -5.50 -6.20
CA ILE A 233 -8.29 -6.78 -6.21
C ILE A 233 -9.20 -8.01 -6.18
N GLY A 234 -10.50 -7.82 -6.01
CA GLY A 234 -11.51 -8.86 -6.01
C GLY A 234 -11.49 -9.78 -4.78
N TYR A 235 -12.45 -10.70 -4.76
CA TYR A 235 -12.70 -11.56 -3.60
C TYR A 235 -11.57 -12.55 -3.26
N PRO A 236 -10.95 -13.29 -4.19
CA PRO A 236 -9.99 -14.34 -3.82
C PRO A 236 -8.81 -13.82 -2.98
N ARG A 237 -8.20 -12.70 -3.42
CA ARG A 237 -7.09 -12.05 -2.70
C ARG A 237 -7.55 -11.49 -1.35
N THR A 238 -8.71 -10.83 -1.33
CA THR A 238 -9.28 -10.26 -0.11
C THR A 238 -9.61 -11.34 0.92
N LEU A 239 -10.25 -12.44 0.52
CA LEU A 239 -10.64 -13.54 1.40
C LEU A 239 -9.43 -14.30 1.95
N ASN A 240 -8.39 -14.52 1.13
CA ASN A 240 -7.13 -15.10 1.62
C ASN A 240 -6.47 -14.22 2.69
N ALA A 241 -6.44 -12.90 2.46
CA ALA A 241 -5.89 -11.96 3.43
C ALA A 241 -6.73 -11.86 4.69
N LEU A 242 -8.07 -11.89 4.59
CA LEU A 242 -8.98 -11.93 5.74
C LEU A 242 -8.74 -13.17 6.61
N ARG A 243 -8.54 -14.33 5.98
CA ARG A 243 -8.18 -15.55 6.72
C ARG A 243 -6.89 -15.37 7.50
N VAL A 244 -5.82 -14.86 6.88
CA VAL A 244 -4.54 -14.60 7.55
C VAL A 244 -4.70 -13.58 8.68
N LEU A 245 -5.47 -12.52 8.46
CA LEU A 245 -5.76 -11.49 9.46
C LEU A 245 -6.51 -12.07 10.67
N ASN A 246 -7.49 -12.95 10.44
CA ASN A 246 -8.22 -13.64 11.52
C ASN A 246 -7.35 -14.59 12.32
N GLU A 247 -6.46 -15.34 11.65
CA GLU A 247 -5.52 -16.25 12.31
C GLU A 247 -4.47 -15.51 13.15
N SER A 248 -4.00 -14.36 12.66
CA SER A 248 -2.85 -13.64 13.26
C SER A 248 -3.28 -12.59 14.27
N ALA A 249 -4.48 -12.04 14.12
CA ALA A 249 -5.02 -11.00 14.97
C ALA A 249 -6.53 -11.25 15.15
N PRO A 250 -6.96 -12.23 15.97
CA PRO A 250 -8.37 -12.57 16.11
C PRO A 250 -9.24 -11.36 16.47
N ALA A 251 -10.48 -11.33 15.99
CA ALA A 251 -11.44 -10.32 16.43
C ALA A 251 -11.64 -10.44 17.95
N ALA A 252 -11.80 -9.30 18.64
CA ALA A 252 -12.14 -9.31 20.05
C ALA A 252 -13.46 -10.08 20.25
N ASP A 253 -13.51 -10.93 21.27
CA ASP A 253 -14.72 -11.67 21.61
C ASP A 253 -15.79 -10.67 22.09
N PRO A 254 -16.97 -10.60 21.44
CA PRO A 254 -18.06 -9.72 21.86
C PRO A 254 -18.46 -9.90 23.32
N SER A 255 -18.20 -11.06 23.92
CA SER A 255 -18.50 -11.36 25.32
C SER A 255 -17.49 -10.78 26.34
N THR A 256 -16.37 -10.22 25.87
CA THR A 256 -15.29 -9.69 26.72
C THR A 256 -15.28 -8.16 26.83
N GLN A 257 -16.21 -7.47 26.17
CA GLN A 257 -16.44 -6.03 26.34
C GLN A 257 -17.53 -5.82 27.40
N SER A 258 -17.12 -5.81 28.67
CA SER A 258 -17.94 -5.42 29.83
C SER A 258 -17.57 -4.03 30.33
#